data_AF-A0A851UKM6-F1
#
_entry.id   AF-A0A851UKM6-F1
#
_cell.length_a   1.000
_cell.length_b   1.000
_cell.length_c   1.000
_cell.angle_alpha   90.00
_cell.angle_beta   90.00
_cell.angle_gamma   90.00
#
_symmetry.space_group_name_H-M   'P 1'
#
loop_
_entity.id
_entity.type
_entity.pdbx_description
1 polymer ?
#
loop_
_entity_poly.entity_id
_entity_poly.type
_entity_poly.pdbx_seq_one_letter_code
_entity_poly.pdbx_strand_id
1 'polypeptide(L)' 'MAKAGHAWSSAAARRGEEEDEQEGEDPLDARIARSGCLEQHRQLQECMAEWKDWRRCQEQLRAFGACMARRERRGQP' A
#
# COMPACT_ATOMS: atom_id res chain seq x y z
N MET A 1 41.88 22.29 4.91
CA MET A 1 41.28 21.25 5.78
C MET A 1 39.87 20.96 5.26
N ALA A 2 39.62 19.80 4.64
CA ALA A 2 38.28 19.40 4.16
C ALA A 2 37.80 18.19 4.97
N LYS A 3 36.58 18.30 5.51
CA LYS A 3 35.96 17.37 6.47
C LYS A 3 35.61 16.03 5.81
N ALA A 4 35.76 14.95 6.58
CA ALA A 4 35.43 13.58 6.17
C ALA A 4 33.97 13.44 5.74
N GLY A 5 33.74 12.81 4.59
CA GLY A 5 32.41 12.45 4.10
C GLY A 5 31.76 11.40 5.00
N HIS A 6 30.45 11.54 5.19
CA HIS A 6 29.63 10.60 5.95
C HIS A 6 29.67 9.23 5.26
N ALA A 7 30.44 8.29 5.82
CA ALA A 7 30.47 6.90 5.41
C ALA A 7 29.21 6.20 5.93
N TRP A 8 28.13 6.27 5.16
CA TRP A 8 27.01 5.34 5.34
C TRP A 8 27.59 3.93 5.21
N SER A 9 27.54 3.17 6.30
CA SER A 9 28.25 1.90 6.39
C SER A 9 27.47 0.87 5.58
N SER A 10 28.01 0.46 4.44
CA SER A 10 27.56 -0.69 3.65
C SER A 10 27.79 -2.04 4.36
N ALA A 11 27.64 -2.08 5.68
CA ALA A 11 27.58 -3.30 6.48
C ALA A 11 26.15 -3.89 6.52
N ALA A 12 25.13 -3.11 6.11
CA ALA A 12 23.75 -3.58 5.96
C ALA A 12 23.51 -4.40 4.67
N ALA A 13 24.47 -4.44 3.74
CA ALA A 13 24.27 -5.00 2.39
C ALA A 13 24.63 -6.50 2.26
N ARG A 14 24.88 -7.26 3.34
CA ARG A 14 25.30 -8.67 3.23
C ARG A 14 24.53 -9.66 4.11
N ARG A 15 23.36 -9.30 4.62
CA ARG A 15 22.54 -10.19 5.45
C ARG A 15 21.06 -9.83 5.35
N GLY A 16 20.42 -10.26 4.26
CA GLY A 16 18.98 -10.05 4.09
C GLY A 16 18.43 -10.42 2.72
N GLU A 17 19.06 -11.35 2.01
CA GLU A 17 18.57 -11.89 0.73
C GLU A 17 18.40 -13.41 0.91
N GLU A 18 17.46 -13.83 1.77
CA GLU A 18 16.98 -15.23 1.86
C GLU A 18 15.82 -15.34 2.88
N GLU A 19 14.81 -14.46 2.79
CA GLU A 19 13.47 -14.73 3.38
C GLU A 19 12.43 -13.76 2.79
N ASP A 20 12.09 -13.88 1.50
CA ASP A 20 10.92 -13.18 0.94
C ASP A 20 10.28 -13.99 -0.22
N GLU A 21 10.15 -15.30 -0.01
CA GLU A 21 9.27 -16.17 -0.83
C GLU A 21 7.98 -16.52 -0.07
N GLN A 22 7.69 -15.78 1.00
CA GLN A 22 6.38 -15.84 1.62
C GLN A 22 5.43 -15.07 0.72
N GLU A 23 4.81 -15.80 -0.20
CA GLU A 23 3.57 -15.51 -0.90
C GLU A 23 2.44 -15.27 0.12
N GLY A 24 2.62 -14.27 0.98
CA GLY A 24 1.66 -13.81 1.97
C GLY A 24 0.85 -12.70 1.34
N GLU A 25 -0.48 -12.76 1.48
CA GLU A 25 -1.35 -11.64 1.15
C GLU A 25 -0.76 -10.34 1.71
N ASP A 26 -0.68 -9.31 0.86
CA ASP A 26 -0.16 -8.02 1.27
C ASP A 26 -0.92 -7.55 2.54
N PRO A 27 -0.22 -7.09 3.60
CA PRO A 27 -0.85 -6.69 4.85
C PRO A 27 -1.97 -5.64 4.69
N LEU A 28 -1.86 -4.76 3.67
CA LEU A 28 -2.90 -3.81 3.30
C LEU A 28 -4.09 -4.52 2.65
N ASP A 29 -3.87 -5.43 1.71
CA ASP A 29 -4.93 -6.21 1.07
C ASP A 29 -5.71 -7.04 2.10
N ALA A 30 -5.02 -7.70 3.02
CA ALA A 30 -5.66 -8.43 4.12
C ALA A 30 -6.47 -7.48 5.02
N ARG A 31 -5.99 -6.26 5.27
CA ARG A 31 -6.73 -5.24 6.04
C ARG A 31 -7.97 -4.75 5.29
N ILE A 32 -7.88 -4.59 3.98
CA ILE A 32 -8.99 -4.18 3.11
C ILE A 32 -10.03 -5.31 2.99
N ALA A 33 -9.60 -6.57 2.93
CA ALA A 33 -10.52 -7.71 2.97
C ALA A 33 -11.34 -7.72 4.27
N ARG A 34 -10.69 -7.54 5.43
CA ARG A 34 -11.36 -7.42 6.73
C ARG A 34 -12.22 -6.15 6.87
N SER A 35 -12.04 -5.15 6.01
CA SER A 35 -12.80 -3.90 6.06
C SER A 35 -14.17 -3.99 5.38
N GLY A 36 -14.37 -4.99 4.52
CA GLY A 36 -15.54 -5.06 3.64
C GLY A 36 -15.50 -4.09 2.46
N CYS A 37 -14.38 -3.37 2.25
CA CYS A 37 -14.18 -2.44 1.13
C CYS A 37 -13.39 -3.05 -0.03
N LEU A 38 -13.29 -4.38 -0.08
CA LEU A 38 -12.49 -5.10 -1.06
C LEU A 38 -12.97 -4.90 -2.50
N GLU A 39 -14.29 -4.75 -2.69
CA GLU A 39 -14.88 -4.50 -4.00
C GLU A 39 -14.41 -3.17 -4.60
N GLN A 40 -14.50 -2.08 -3.82
CA GLN A 40 -14.05 -0.76 -4.28
C GLN A 40 -12.53 -0.72 -4.49
N HIS A 41 -11.79 -1.52 -3.72
CA HIS A 41 -10.35 -1.68 -3.92
C HIS A 41 -10.03 -2.36 -5.25
N ARG A 42 -10.72 -3.46 -5.60
CA ARG A 42 -10.55 -4.15 -6.89
C ARG A 42 -10.87 -3.24 -8.07
N GLN A 43 -11.97 -2.48 -8.01
CA GLN A 43 -12.30 -1.51 -9.05
C GLN A 43 -11.22 -0.43 -9.23
N LEU A 44 -10.60 0.00 -8.12
CA LEU A 44 -9.48 0.92 -8.18
C LEU A 44 -8.24 0.27 -8.81
N GLN A 45 -7.92 -0.98 -8.43
CA GLN A 45 -6.82 -1.74 -9.03
C GLN A 45 -7.04 -1.93 -10.54
N GLU A 46 -8.26 -2.27 -10.97
CA GLU A 46 -8.63 -2.42 -12.39
C GLU A 46 -8.44 -1.12 -13.16
N CYS A 47 -8.93 0.01 -12.64
CA CYS A 47 -8.72 1.31 -13.28
C CYS A 47 -7.23 1.68 -13.36
N MET A 48 -6.47 1.40 -12.30
CA MET A 48 -5.02 1.64 -12.30
C MET A 48 -4.29 0.70 -13.26
N ALA A 49 -4.76 -0.54 -13.45
CA ALA A 49 -4.18 -1.50 -14.40
C ALA A 49 -4.43 -1.06 -15.85
N GLU A 50 -5.63 -0.53 -16.15
CA GLU A 50 -6.00 -0.05 -17.47
C GLU A 50 -5.30 1.28 -17.82
N TRP A 51 -5.43 2.30 -16.95
CA TRP A 51 -5.03 3.67 -17.28
C TRP A 51 -3.68 4.06 -16.70
N LYS A 52 -3.27 3.47 -15.57
CA LYS A 52 -2.08 3.84 -14.79
C LYS A 52 -2.00 5.33 -14.43
N ASP A 53 -3.14 6.02 -14.45
CA ASP A 53 -3.27 7.44 -14.12
C ASP A 53 -4.38 7.62 -13.08
N TRP A 54 -3.97 7.91 -11.84
CA TRP A 54 -4.87 8.10 -10.71
C TRP A 54 -5.87 9.26 -10.95
N ARG A 55 -5.56 10.22 -11.82
CA ARG A 55 -6.46 11.33 -12.16
C ARG A 55 -7.68 10.86 -12.94
N ARG A 56 -7.54 9.77 -13.72
CA ARG A 56 -8.65 9.12 -14.42
C ARG A 56 -9.44 8.22 -13.47
N CYS A 57 -8.79 7.68 -12.45
CA CYS A 57 -9.40 6.82 -11.43
C CYS A 57 -10.01 7.57 -10.22
N GLN A 58 -10.31 8.86 -10.37
CA GLN A 58 -10.83 9.67 -9.26
C GLN A 58 -12.15 9.14 -8.69
N GLU A 59 -13.02 8.58 -9.52
CA GLU A 59 -14.28 8.00 -9.08
C GLU A 59 -14.05 6.78 -8.17
N GLN A 60 -13.19 5.85 -8.60
CA GLN A 60 -12.84 4.65 -7.85
C GLN A 60 -12.12 5.00 -6.55
N LEU A 61 -11.22 6.00 -6.58
CA LEU A 61 -10.55 6.53 -5.39
C LEU A 61 -11.56 7.10 -4.38
N ARG A 62 -12.54 7.89 -4.84
CA ARG A 62 -13.59 8.45 -3.97
C ARG A 62 -14.47 7.36 -3.38
N ALA A 63 -14.86 6.36 -4.18
CA ALA A 63 -15.67 5.24 -3.72
C ALA A 63 -14.94 4.42 -2.64
N PHE A 64 -13.68 4.08 -2.87
CA PHE A 64 -12.85 3.36 -1.91
C PHE A 64 -12.65 4.17 -0.61
N GLY A 65 -12.30 5.45 -0.72
CA GLY A 65 -12.14 6.34 0.44
C GLY A 65 -13.44 6.51 1.24
N ALA A 66 -14.59 6.65 0.56
CA ALA A 66 -15.89 6.74 1.23
C ALA A 66 -16.25 5.46 1.99
N CYS A 67 -15.91 4.28 1.45
CA CYS A 67 -16.12 3.01 2.14
C CYS A 67 -15.26 2.92 3.41
N MET A 68 -13.97 3.22 3.30
CA MET A 68 -13.04 3.16 4.43
C MET A 68 -13.40 4.16 5.53
N ALA A 69 -13.78 5.39 5.17
CA ALA A 69 -14.23 6.40 6.13
C ALA A 69 -15.52 5.97 6.87
N ARG A 70 -16.45 5.27 6.20
CA ARG A 70 -17.65 4.71 6.85
C ARG A 70 -17.27 3.64 7.86
N ARG A 71 -16.28 2.79 7.58
CA ARG A 71 -15.79 1.78 8.52
C ARG A 71 -15.12 2.42 9.74
N GLU A 72 -14.26 3.41 9.54
CA GLU A 72 -13.58 4.10 10.65
C GLU A 72 -14.58 4.72 11.63
N ARG A 73 -15.67 5.29 11.12
CA ARG A 73 -16.77 5.81 11.94
C ARG A 73 -17.58 4.73 12.67
N ARG A 74 -17.64 3.50 12.13
CA ARG A 74 -18.32 2.35 12.77
C ARG A 74 -17.44 1.63 13.80
N GLY A 75 -16.12 1.77 13.70
CA GLY A 75 -15.14 1.15 14.61
C GLY A 75 -14.62 2.09 15.69
N GLN A 76 -15.19 3.30 15.82
CA GLN A 76 -14.88 4.24 16.89
C GLN A 76 -15.80 3.91 18.09
N PRO A 77 -15.27 3.64 19.30
CA PRO A 77 -16.09 3.32 20.46
C PRO A 77 -17.01 4.48 20.87
#